data_AF-A0A2W4NYM5-F1
#
_entry.id   AF-A0A2W4NYM5-F1
#
_cell.length_a   1.000
_cell.length_b   1.000
_cell.length_c   1.000
_cell.angle_alpha   90.00
_cell.angle_beta   90.00
_cell.angle_gamma   90.00
#
_symmetry.space_group_name_H-M   'P 1'
#
loop_
_entity.id
_entity.type
_entity.pdbx_description
1 polymer ?
#
loop_
_entity_poly.entity_id
_entity_poly.type
_entity_poly.pdbx_seq_one_letter_code
_entity_poly.pdbx_strand_id
1 'polypeptide(L)'
;MRALVLGLSLLVAAVALARIFGRFTALEEWLFFRYTVSWAGTLAFVLSCLSVGNLIVGALSAPGELQDGRVVLAFSTGVYAFFLAIFATGLVGALNGAAFVLVPLVLFLVGAPKLVRDVAAWRERRRGRPLVVRFTPYEVLGIAAGAVALVALYLPVLVPENAAYDSRWYHLGTAEHYAAAGAIRRFPEGVLLGVMPQLAPILYTWAFLLPGGELFDRVELAAHLEFACFAFTLAGVPVLVRYLMPGVRARFAWLAVFFFPSVFTYDSSLHIAADRVAALFAIPAYVTMARALRELRPSACALLVVQLCGLVMTKYTALVAAVFPMAAVAVRSLQFGAGRLSRREVPKGWFWGPLTAV
;
A
#
# COMPACT_ATOMS: atom_id res chain seq x y z
N MET A 1 -2.54 -11.76 -37.17
CA MET A 1 -1.51 -12.80 -37.44
C MET A 1 -0.43 -12.86 -36.35
N ARG A 2 0.34 -11.80 -36.06
CA ARG A 2 1.42 -11.82 -35.04
C ARG A 2 0.99 -12.25 -33.63
N ALA A 3 -0.13 -11.72 -33.13
CA ALA A 3 -0.65 -12.11 -31.80
C ALA A 3 -1.13 -13.57 -31.75
N LEU A 4 -1.68 -14.07 -32.86
CA LEU A 4 -2.09 -15.48 -33.01
C LEU A 4 -0.88 -16.40 -33.00
N VAL A 5 0.17 -16.05 -33.75
CA VAL A 5 1.44 -16.81 -33.75
C VAL A 5 2.07 -16.80 -32.38
N LEU A 6 2.17 -15.64 -31.72
CA LEU A 6 2.71 -15.56 -30.35
C LEU A 6 1.89 -16.40 -29.36
N GLY A 7 0.56 -16.29 -29.41
CA GLY A 7 -0.33 -17.06 -28.55
C GLY A 7 -0.19 -18.57 -28.77
N LEU A 8 -0.11 -19.02 -30.02
CA LEU A 8 0.10 -20.42 -30.37
C LEU A 8 1.48 -20.91 -29.90
N SER A 9 2.53 -20.11 -30.10
CA SER A 9 3.89 -20.43 -29.66
C SER A 9 3.98 -20.55 -28.13
N LEU A 10 3.34 -19.64 -27.39
CA LEU A 10 3.27 -19.70 -25.93
C LEU A 10 2.49 -20.93 -25.45
N LEU A 11 1.39 -21.28 -26.12
CA LEU A 11 0.61 -22.48 -25.81
C LEU A 11 1.43 -23.75 -26.04
N VAL A 12 2.11 -23.85 -27.18
CA VAL A 12 2.99 -25.00 -27.50
C VAL A 12 4.12 -25.11 -26.48
N ALA A 13 4.76 -24.00 -26.13
CA ALA A 13 5.79 -23.96 -25.10
C ALA A 13 5.25 -24.42 -23.73
N ALA A 14 4.08 -23.92 -23.31
CA ALA A 14 3.44 -24.30 -22.05
C ALA A 14 3.11 -25.80 -22.01
N VAL A 15 2.54 -26.35 -23.10
CA VAL A 15 2.24 -27.79 -23.20
C VAL A 15 3.51 -28.63 -23.20
N ALA A 16 4.57 -28.19 -23.90
CA ALA A 16 5.85 -28.88 -23.90
C ALA A 16 6.48 -28.90 -22.50
N LEU A 17 6.49 -27.76 -21.80
CA LEU A 17 6.95 -27.66 -20.41
C LEU A 17 6.12 -28.56 -19.49
N ALA A 18 4.79 -28.54 -19.60
CA ALA A 18 3.89 -29.44 -18.86
C ALA A 18 4.20 -30.92 -19.07
N ARG A 19 4.47 -31.34 -20.31
CA ARG A 19 4.81 -32.73 -20.61
C ARG A 19 6.20 -33.14 -20.13
N ILE A 20 7.16 -32.22 -20.14
CA ILE A 20 8.54 -32.50 -19.71
C ILE A 20 8.60 -32.54 -18.18
N PHE A 21 8.14 -31.46 -17.53
CA PHE A 21 8.23 -31.31 -16.07
C PHE A 21 7.18 -32.14 -15.33
N GLY A 22 6.01 -32.38 -15.92
CA GLY A 22 4.97 -33.23 -15.33
C GLY A 22 5.36 -34.70 -15.16
N ARG A 23 6.51 -35.11 -15.71
CA ARG A 23 7.11 -36.44 -15.45
C ARG A 23 7.88 -36.50 -14.13
N PHE A 24 8.34 -35.35 -13.64
CA PHE A 24 9.20 -35.25 -12.46
C PHE A 24 8.44 -34.78 -11.22
N THR A 25 7.43 -33.92 -11.39
CA THR A 25 6.58 -33.40 -10.31
C THR A 25 5.13 -33.29 -10.75
N ALA A 26 4.21 -33.54 -9.83
CA ALA A 26 2.78 -33.37 -10.11
C ALA A 26 2.46 -31.90 -10.42
N LEU A 27 1.48 -31.63 -11.30
CA LEU A 27 1.08 -30.26 -11.64
C LEU A 27 0.68 -29.44 -10.40
N GLU A 28 0.12 -30.08 -9.38
CA GLU A 28 -0.29 -29.45 -8.12
C GLU A 28 0.90 -28.93 -7.29
N GLU A 29 2.09 -29.51 -7.48
CA GLU A 29 3.33 -29.11 -6.81
C GLU A 29 4.05 -27.97 -7.53
N TRP A 30 3.53 -27.55 -8.69
CA TRP A 30 4.17 -26.50 -9.46
C TRP A 30 4.04 -25.15 -8.75
N LEU A 31 5.19 -24.53 -8.49
CA LEU A 31 5.29 -23.20 -7.90
C LEU A 31 4.41 -22.16 -8.60
N PHE A 32 4.23 -22.28 -9.92
CA PHE A 32 3.37 -21.38 -10.69
C PHE A 32 1.96 -21.23 -10.11
N PHE A 33 1.31 -22.33 -9.72
CA PHE A 33 -0.05 -22.27 -9.17
C PHE A 33 -0.07 -21.64 -7.77
N ARG A 34 0.94 -21.94 -6.95
CA ARG A 34 1.13 -21.31 -5.63
C ARG A 34 1.32 -19.80 -5.75
N TYR A 35 2.19 -19.35 -6.65
CA TYR A 35 2.35 -17.92 -6.97
C TYR A 35 1.08 -17.28 -7.52
N THR A 36 0.30 -18.01 -8.33
CA THR A 36 -0.98 -17.52 -8.86
C THR A 36 -1.98 -17.21 -7.73
N VAL A 37 -2.01 -18.04 -6.68
CA VAL A 37 -2.83 -17.77 -5.49
C VAL A 37 -2.37 -16.50 -4.78
N SER A 38 -1.07 -16.32 -4.59
CA SER A 38 -0.49 -15.09 -4.01
C SER A 38 -0.85 -13.87 -4.86
N TRP A 39 -0.71 -13.95 -6.19
CA TRP A 39 -1.07 -12.85 -7.10
C TRP A 39 -2.56 -12.50 -7.05
N ALA A 40 -3.43 -13.51 -7.00
CA ALA A 40 -4.87 -13.30 -6.89
C ALA A 40 -5.23 -12.65 -5.54
N GLY A 41 -4.63 -13.12 -4.44
CA GLY A 41 -4.79 -12.55 -3.11
C GLY A 41 -4.32 -11.09 -3.06
N THR A 42 -3.13 -10.80 -3.57
CA THR A 42 -2.58 -9.45 -3.64
C THR A 42 -3.42 -8.53 -4.53
N LEU A 43 -3.95 -9.04 -5.65
CA LEU A 43 -4.86 -8.26 -6.49
C LEU A 43 -6.16 -7.93 -5.72
N ALA A 44 -6.74 -8.90 -5.02
CA ALA A 44 -7.92 -8.67 -4.19
C ALA A 44 -7.65 -7.62 -3.10
N PHE A 45 -6.51 -7.71 -2.41
CA PHE A 45 -6.03 -6.71 -1.47
C PHE A 45 -5.93 -5.33 -2.12
N VAL A 46 -5.20 -5.20 -3.23
CA VAL A 46 -5.02 -3.92 -3.95
C VAL A 46 -6.35 -3.32 -4.37
N LEU A 47 -7.24 -4.11 -4.97
CA LEU A 47 -8.55 -3.65 -5.40
C LEU A 47 -9.42 -3.21 -4.22
N SER A 48 -9.41 -3.96 -3.11
CA SER A 48 -10.16 -3.61 -1.91
C SER A 48 -9.67 -2.29 -1.29
N CYS A 49 -8.35 -2.11 -1.14
CA CYS A 49 -7.73 -0.89 -0.63
C CYS A 49 -7.99 0.30 -1.55
N LEU A 50 -7.78 0.17 -2.86
CA LEU A 50 -8.07 1.24 -3.82
C LEU A 50 -9.55 1.63 -3.80
N SER A 51 -10.45 0.66 -3.68
CA SER A 51 -11.89 0.88 -3.69
C SER A 51 -12.33 1.69 -2.47
N VAL A 52 -12.13 1.15 -1.26
CA VAL A 52 -12.55 1.81 -0.01
C VAL A 52 -11.76 3.10 0.23
N GLY A 53 -10.47 3.10 -0.09
CA GLY A 53 -9.62 4.27 0.08
C GLY A 53 -9.98 5.40 -0.87
N ASN A 54 -10.37 5.10 -2.12
CA ASN A 54 -10.85 6.14 -3.05
C ASN A 54 -12.20 6.74 -2.60
N LEU A 55 -13.06 5.94 -1.96
CA LEU A 55 -14.27 6.43 -1.33
C LEU A 55 -13.94 7.41 -0.19
N ILE A 56 -13.08 7.02 0.75
CA ILE A 56 -12.67 7.85 1.89
C ILE A 56 -11.98 9.14 1.41
N VAL A 57 -10.98 9.02 0.54
CA VAL A 57 -10.27 10.19 -0.03
C VAL A 57 -11.22 11.10 -0.79
N GLY A 58 -12.18 10.52 -1.53
CA GLY A 58 -13.21 11.27 -2.26
C GLY A 58 -14.17 12.01 -1.33
N ALA A 59 -14.52 11.43 -0.18
CA ALA A 59 -15.37 12.07 0.82
C ALA A 59 -14.66 13.20 1.58
N LEU A 60 -13.34 13.09 1.77
CA LEU A 60 -12.54 14.04 2.55
C LEU A 60 -11.79 15.08 1.69
N SER A 61 -11.88 15.02 0.37
CA SER A 61 -11.22 15.97 -0.54
C SER A 61 -12.22 16.81 -1.32
N ALA A 62 -11.92 18.09 -1.54
CA ALA A 62 -12.75 18.90 -2.43
C ALA A 62 -12.63 18.42 -3.89
N PRO A 63 -13.60 18.73 -4.77
CA PRO A 63 -13.50 18.43 -6.19
C PRO A 63 -12.22 19.01 -6.82
N GLY A 64 -11.45 18.18 -7.51
CA GLY A 64 -10.19 18.58 -8.17
C GLY A 64 -8.96 18.61 -7.26
N GLU A 65 -9.14 18.59 -5.94
CA GLU A 65 -8.07 18.53 -4.96
C GLU A 65 -7.45 17.11 -4.98
N LEU A 66 -6.15 16.98 -5.30
CA LEU A 66 -5.34 15.73 -5.37
C LEU A 66 -5.36 14.87 -6.64
N GLN A 67 -5.73 15.39 -7.81
CA GLN A 67 -5.75 14.52 -9.00
C GLN A 67 -4.40 13.81 -9.27
N ASP A 68 -3.27 14.48 -9.00
CA ASP A 68 -1.93 13.98 -9.34
C ASP A 68 -1.33 12.96 -8.35
N GLY A 69 -2.02 12.66 -7.25
CA GLY A 69 -1.58 11.70 -6.22
C GLY A 69 -2.68 10.81 -5.66
N ARG A 70 -3.90 10.92 -6.23
CA ARG A 70 -5.11 10.30 -5.69
C ARG A 70 -4.99 8.79 -5.54
N VAL A 71 -4.36 8.10 -6.49
CA VAL A 71 -4.23 6.64 -6.48
C VAL A 71 -3.36 6.17 -5.31
N VAL A 72 -2.23 6.83 -5.07
CA VAL A 72 -1.30 6.49 -3.98
C VAL A 72 -1.96 6.78 -2.62
N LEU A 73 -2.61 7.94 -2.49
CA LEU A 73 -3.32 8.28 -1.27
C LEU A 73 -4.53 7.35 -1.01
N ALA A 74 -5.29 7.02 -2.06
CA ALA A 74 -6.39 6.08 -1.96
C ALA A 74 -5.88 4.71 -1.51
N PHE A 75 -4.80 4.21 -2.11
CA PHE A 75 -4.25 2.93 -1.70
C PHE A 75 -3.76 2.96 -0.25
N SER A 76 -2.96 3.93 0.18
CA SER A 76 -2.47 3.99 1.57
C SER A 76 -3.61 4.15 2.59
N THR A 77 -4.60 5.01 2.32
CA THR A 77 -5.83 5.10 3.13
C THR A 77 -6.58 3.78 3.17
N GLY A 78 -6.64 3.08 2.04
CA GLY A 78 -7.26 1.76 1.92
C GLY A 78 -6.55 0.68 2.71
N VAL A 79 -5.21 0.69 2.75
CA VAL A 79 -4.41 -0.23 3.56
C VAL A 79 -4.71 -0.01 5.05
N TYR A 80 -4.82 1.24 5.50
CA TYR A 80 -5.22 1.52 6.88
C TYR A 80 -6.64 1.05 7.18
N ALA A 81 -7.60 1.28 6.27
CA ALA A 81 -8.96 0.77 6.43
C ALA A 81 -9.03 -0.77 6.44
N PHE A 82 -8.22 -1.43 5.62
CA PHE A 82 -8.09 -2.89 5.59
C PHE A 82 -7.54 -3.42 6.92
N PHE A 83 -6.48 -2.79 7.43
CA PHE A 83 -5.94 -3.07 8.77
C PHE A 83 -7.03 -2.97 9.84
N LEU A 84 -7.81 -1.87 9.87
CA LEU A 84 -8.88 -1.70 10.85
C LEU A 84 -9.96 -2.77 10.72
N ALA A 85 -10.30 -3.19 9.50
CA ALA A 85 -11.28 -4.24 9.27
C ALA A 85 -10.82 -5.61 9.80
N ILE A 86 -9.56 -5.99 9.54
CA ILE A 86 -8.98 -7.22 10.10
C ILE A 86 -8.86 -7.11 11.62
N PHE A 87 -8.42 -5.95 12.13
CA PHE A 87 -8.33 -5.71 13.57
C PHE A 87 -9.69 -5.89 14.25
N ALA A 88 -10.74 -5.25 13.75
CA ALA A 88 -12.10 -5.36 14.29
C ALA A 88 -12.65 -6.79 14.18
N THR A 89 -12.39 -7.49 13.08
CA THR A 89 -12.73 -8.91 12.89
C THR A 89 -12.02 -9.79 13.94
N GLY A 90 -10.76 -9.44 14.25
CA GLY A 90 -9.96 -10.06 15.30
C GLY A 90 -10.49 -9.85 16.70
N LEU A 91 -11.00 -8.66 17.00
CA LEU A 91 -11.59 -8.36 18.33
C LEU A 91 -12.84 -9.20 18.62
N VAL A 92 -13.62 -9.55 17.60
CA VAL A 92 -14.83 -10.38 17.75
C VAL A 92 -14.55 -11.88 17.58
N GLY A 93 -13.28 -12.27 17.41
CA GLY A 93 -12.89 -13.68 17.27
C GLY A 93 -13.33 -14.35 15.97
N ALA A 94 -13.42 -13.57 14.88
CA ALA A 94 -13.88 -14.05 13.57
C ALA A 94 -12.75 -14.19 12.53
N LEU A 95 -11.47 -14.31 12.95
CA LEU A 95 -10.35 -14.50 12.02
C LEU A 95 -10.29 -15.95 11.56
N ASN A 96 -10.90 -16.24 10.40
CA ASN A 96 -10.90 -17.57 9.80
C ASN A 96 -10.89 -17.46 8.28
N GLY A 97 -10.98 -18.61 7.58
CA GLY A 97 -11.01 -18.64 6.12
C GLY A 97 -12.18 -17.87 5.49
N ALA A 98 -13.29 -17.66 6.19
CA ALA A 98 -14.36 -16.80 5.68
C ALA A 98 -13.94 -15.32 5.70
N ALA A 99 -13.25 -14.87 6.76
CA ALA A 99 -12.73 -13.50 6.82
C ALA A 99 -11.69 -13.22 5.73
N PHE A 100 -10.92 -14.24 5.30
CA PHE A 100 -10.01 -14.14 4.15
C PHE A 100 -10.74 -13.62 2.89
N VAL A 101 -11.96 -14.10 2.63
CA VAL A 101 -12.76 -13.74 1.46
C VAL A 101 -13.66 -12.53 1.72
N LEU A 102 -14.36 -12.51 2.85
CA LEU A 102 -15.41 -11.54 3.13
C LEU A 102 -14.85 -10.13 3.35
N VAL A 103 -13.71 -9.98 4.03
CA VAL A 103 -13.13 -8.65 4.31
C VAL A 103 -12.75 -7.91 3.02
N PRO A 104 -11.90 -8.44 2.12
CA PRO A 104 -11.57 -7.76 0.87
C PRO A 104 -12.82 -7.55 0.00
N LEU A 105 -13.76 -8.50 -0.02
CA LEU A 105 -14.99 -8.39 -0.80
C LEU A 105 -15.87 -7.23 -0.31
N VAL A 106 -16.12 -7.13 0.99
CA VAL A 106 -16.93 -6.05 1.58
C VAL A 106 -16.28 -4.70 1.35
N LEU A 107 -14.97 -4.56 1.61
CA LEU A 107 -14.24 -3.31 1.38
C LEU A 107 -14.26 -2.91 -0.11
N PHE A 108 -14.12 -3.88 -1.01
CA PHE A 108 -14.26 -3.64 -2.44
C PHE A 108 -15.66 -3.15 -2.80
N LEU A 109 -16.72 -3.87 -2.39
CA LEU A 109 -18.11 -3.56 -2.74
C LEU A 109 -18.56 -2.19 -2.18
N VAL A 110 -18.15 -1.85 -0.96
CA VAL A 110 -18.46 -0.55 -0.33
C VAL A 110 -17.90 0.62 -1.16
N GLY A 111 -16.67 0.51 -1.64
CA GLY A 111 -16.03 1.56 -2.45
C GLY A 111 -16.36 1.51 -3.95
N ALA A 112 -16.85 0.38 -4.46
CA ALA A 112 -16.97 0.11 -5.89
C ALA A 112 -17.82 1.14 -6.65
N PRO A 113 -18.99 1.60 -6.14
CA PRO A 113 -19.79 2.61 -6.85
C PRO A 113 -19.02 3.91 -7.12
N LYS A 114 -18.22 4.37 -6.15
CA LYS A 114 -17.40 5.58 -6.31
C LYS A 114 -16.26 5.34 -7.29
N LEU A 115 -15.59 4.19 -7.19
CA LEU A 115 -14.51 3.80 -8.09
C LEU A 115 -14.99 3.72 -9.55
N VAL A 116 -16.14 3.09 -9.80
CA VAL A 116 -16.75 2.98 -11.14
C VAL A 116 -17.07 4.37 -11.71
N ARG A 117 -17.67 5.25 -10.91
CA ARG A 117 -17.95 6.65 -11.32
C ARG A 117 -16.67 7.40 -11.68
N ASP A 118 -15.61 7.25 -10.88
CA ASP A 118 -14.33 7.93 -11.14
C ASP A 118 -13.63 7.37 -12.39
N VAL A 119 -13.69 6.06 -12.62
CA VAL A 119 -13.17 5.42 -13.83
C VAL A 119 -13.98 5.86 -15.05
N ALA A 120 -15.30 5.94 -14.97
CA ALA A 120 -16.15 6.45 -16.04
C ALA A 120 -15.81 7.91 -16.38
N ALA A 121 -15.74 8.78 -15.36
CA ALA A 121 -15.37 10.19 -15.53
C ALA A 121 -13.93 10.36 -16.06
N TRP A 122 -13.01 9.45 -15.71
CA TRP A 122 -11.67 9.43 -16.29
C TRP A 122 -11.68 9.00 -17.76
N ARG A 123 -12.44 7.95 -18.11
CA ARG A 123 -12.60 7.48 -19.49
C ARG A 123 -13.22 8.56 -20.38
N GLU A 124 -14.23 9.27 -19.90
CA GLU A 124 -14.85 10.40 -20.61
C GLU A 124 -13.86 11.53 -20.85
N ARG A 125 -13.10 11.95 -19.82
CA ARG A 125 -12.04 12.97 -19.95
C ARG A 125 -10.90 12.54 -20.89
N ARG A 126 -10.71 11.24 -21.07
CA ARG A 126 -9.73 10.65 -21.98
C ARG A 126 -10.31 10.36 -23.36
N ARG A 127 -11.62 10.47 -23.58
CA ARG A 127 -12.26 10.20 -24.87
C ARG A 127 -11.71 11.18 -25.91
N GLY A 128 -11.18 10.66 -27.02
CA GLY A 128 -10.52 11.46 -28.06
C GLY A 128 -9.07 11.86 -27.76
N ARG A 129 -8.51 11.52 -26.59
CA ARG A 129 -7.07 11.66 -26.31
C ARG A 129 -6.35 10.34 -26.62
N PRO A 130 -5.10 10.37 -27.12
CA PRO A 130 -4.34 9.15 -27.33
C PRO A 130 -4.20 8.38 -26.01
N LEU A 131 -4.57 7.09 -26.03
CA LEU A 131 -4.40 6.15 -24.91
C LEU A 131 -2.92 5.99 -24.55
N VAL A 132 -2.05 6.05 -25.56
CA VAL A 132 -0.62 5.90 -25.42
C VAL A 132 0.01 7.28 -25.25
N VAL A 133 0.58 7.52 -24.08
CA VAL A 133 1.49 8.66 -23.88
C VAL A 133 2.68 8.44 -24.81
N ARG A 134 3.00 9.40 -25.68
CA ARG A 134 4.22 9.31 -26.49
C ARG A 134 5.42 9.40 -25.55
N PHE A 135 6.18 8.31 -25.48
CA PHE A 135 7.44 8.25 -24.78
C PHE A 135 8.58 8.54 -25.74
N THR A 136 9.57 9.31 -25.30
CA THR A 136 10.81 9.40 -26.07
C THR A 136 11.58 8.06 -25.96
N PRO A 137 12.49 7.74 -26.89
CA PRO A 137 13.29 6.51 -26.80
C PRO A 137 14.02 6.34 -25.47
N TYR A 138 14.56 7.44 -24.91
CA TYR A 138 15.22 7.44 -23.59
C TYR A 138 14.26 7.12 -22.44
N GLU A 139 13.01 7.55 -22.53
CA GLU A 139 11.99 7.26 -21.53
C GLU A 139 11.58 5.79 -21.58
N VAL A 140 11.46 5.22 -22.79
CA VAL A 140 11.21 3.78 -22.96
C VAL A 140 12.38 2.98 -22.38
N LEU A 141 13.62 3.37 -22.66
CA LEU A 141 14.81 2.72 -22.11
C LEU A 141 14.84 2.82 -20.58
N GLY A 142 14.54 3.99 -20.01
CA GLY A 142 14.47 4.18 -18.57
C GLY A 142 13.39 3.32 -17.89
N ILE A 143 12.19 3.26 -18.49
CA ILE A 143 11.11 2.38 -18.00
C ILE A 143 11.54 0.91 -18.09
N ALA A 144 12.12 0.50 -19.22
CA ALA A 144 12.57 -0.87 -19.43
C ALA A 144 13.67 -1.24 -18.42
N ALA A 145 14.66 -0.38 -18.21
CA ALA A 145 15.71 -0.57 -17.22
C ALA A 145 15.14 -0.65 -15.80
N GLY A 146 14.20 0.22 -15.43
CA GLY A 146 13.52 0.17 -14.13
C GLY A 146 12.65 -1.06 -13.94
N ALA A 147 11.95 -1.52 -14.99
CA ALA A 147 11.17 -2.74 -14.95
C ALA A 147 12.06 -3.98 -14.84
N VAL A 148 13.18 -4.01 -15.58
CA VAL A 148 14.19 -5.06 -15.45
C VAL A 148 14.80 -5.03 -14.05
N ALA A 149 15.15 -3.87 -13.51
CA ALA A 149 15.63 -3.75 -12.13
C ALA A 149 14.58 -4.27 -11.15
N LEU A 150 13.31 -3.90 -11.29
CA LEU A 150 12.24 -4.41 -10.43
C LEU A 150 12.16 -5.94 -10.51
N VAL A 151 12.10 -6.52 -11.71
CA VAL A 151 11.97 -7.98 -11.87
C VAL A 151 13.23 -8.71 -11.40
N ALA A 152 14.40 -8.26 -11.82
CA ALA A 152 15.67 -8.90 -11.51
C ALA A 152 16.03 -8.81 -10.02
N LEU A 153 15.59 -7.75 -9.33
CA LEU A 153 15.82 -7.57 -7.90
C LEU A 153 14.77 -8.26 -7.05
N TYR A 154 13.49 -8.17 -7.43
CA TYR A 154 12.40 -8.62 -6.56
C TYR A 154 12.00 -10.07 -6.79
N LEU A 155 12.08 -10.60 -8.01
CA LEU A 155 11.68 -11.98 -8.27
C LEU A 155 12.55 -13.01 -7.52
N PRO A 156 13.88 -12.87 -7.43
CA PRO A 156 14.71 -13.81 -6.68
C PRO A 156 14.52 -13.77 -5.16
N VAL A 157 13.97 -12.66 -4.62
CA VAL A 157 13.77 -12.45 -3.19
C VAL A 157 12.31 -12.62 -2.74
N LEU A 158 11.38 -12.81 -3.70
CA LEU A 158 10.00 -13.23 -3.47
C LEU A 158 9.95 -14.75 -3.25
N VAL A 159 10.62 -15.16 -2.18
CA VAL A 159 10.64 -16.53 -1.66
C VAL A 159 10.59 -16.49 -0.13
N PRO A 160 9.91 -17.43 0.54
CA PRO A 160 9.76 -17.41 2.00
C PRO A 160 11.09 -17.43 2.77
N GLU A 161 12.13 -18.01 2.17
CA GLU A 161 13.47 -18.07 2.74
C GLU A 161 14.10 -16.68 2.95
N ASN A 162 13.60 -15.66 2.25
CA ASN A 162 14.10 -14.29 2.36
C ASN A 162 13.50 -13.50 3.55
N ALA A 163 12.61 -14.12 4.34
CA ALA A 163 12.06 -13.51 5.56
C ALA A 163 13.20 -13.11 6.51
N ALA A 164 13.24 -11.82 6.89
CA ALA A 164 14.28 -11.30 7.80
C ALA A 164 14.13 -11.82 9.23
N TYR A 165 15.16 -11.55 10.03
CA TYR A 165 15.18 -11.83 11.46
C TYR A 165 13.92 -11.32 12.16
N ASP A 166 13.62 -10.02 12.07
CA ASP A 166 12.43 -9.40 12.70
C ASP A 166 11.12 -10.05 12.24
N SER A 167 11.04 -10.39 10.96
CA SER A 167 9.84 -10.98 10.37
C SER A 167 9.57 -12.38 10.88
N ARG A 168 10.61 -13.22 10.94
CA ARG A 168 10.52 -14.57 11.53
C ARG A 168 10.26 -14.49 13.04
N TRP A 169 10.88 -13.52 13.71
CA TRP A 169 10.86 -13.44 15.17
C TRP A 169 9.55 -12.88 15.72
N TYR A 170 8.88 -11.96 15.01
CA TYR A 170 7.59 -11.46 15.50
C TYR A 170 6.52 -11.13 14.46
N HIS A 171 6.84 -10.65 13.25
CA HIS A 171 5.75 -10.28 12.33
C HIS A 171 4.93 -11.49 11.89
N LEU A 172 5.61 -12.52 11.38
CA LEU A 172 4.99 -13.76 10.92
C LEU A 172 4.49 -14.61 12.08
N GLY A 173 5.26 -14.71 13.16
CA GLY A 173 4.84 -15.45 14.36
C GLY A 173 3.59 -14.86 15.02
N THR A 174 3.47 -13.52 15.07
CA THR A 174 2.26 -12.85 15.57
C THR A 174 1.08 -13.05 14.62
N ALA A 175 1.33 -12.94 13.31
CA ALA A 175 0.30 -13.19 12.29
C ALA A 175 -0.28 -14.61 12.40
N GLU A 176 0.60 -15.60 12.49
CA GLU A 176 0.26 -17.00 12.70
C GLU A 176 -0.50 -17.21 14.01
N HIS A 177 -0.03 -16.62 15.11
CA HIS A 177 -0.69 -16.71 16.41
C HIS A 177 -2.14 -16.20 16.34
N TYR A 178 -2.38 -15.02 15.73
CA TYR A 178 -3.73 -14.47 15.59
C TYR A 178 -4.61 -15.31 14.66
N ALA A 179 -4.06 -15.82 13.56
CA ALA A 179 -4.79 -16.69 12.66
C ALA A 179 -5.18 -18.01 13.32
N ALA A 180 -4.25 -18.64 14.05
CA ALA A 180 -4.49 -19.89 14.77
C ALA A 180 -5.47 -19.71 15.95
N ALA A 181 -5.38 -18.59 16.66
CA ALA A 181 -6.29 -18.27 17.76
C ALA A 181 -7.70 -17.88 17.30
N GLY A 182 -7.88 -17.58 16.00
CA GLY A 182 -9.09 -17.03 15.42
C GLY A 182 -9.43 -15.61 15.90
N ALA A 183 -8.54 -14.97 16.65
CA ALA A 183 -8.80 -13.71 17.35
C ALA A 183 -7.49 -12.96 17.60
N ILE A 184 -7.59 -11.63 17.74
CA ILE A 184 -6.47 -10.81 18.24
C ILE A 184 -6.49 -10.89 19.76
N ARG A 185 -5.49 -11.57 20.33
CA ARG A 185 -5.37 -11.79 21.77
C ARG A 185 -4.18 -11.02 22.32
N ARG A 186 -4.30 -10.66 23.60
CA ARG A 186 -3.16 -10.15 24.37
C ARG A 186 -2.16 -11.28 24.58
N PHE A 187 -0.88 -10.99 24.44
CA PHE A 187 0.21 -11.89 24.85
C PHE A 187 0.33 -11.86 26.38
N PRO A 188 -0.04 -12.95 27.10
CA PRO A 188 -0.06 -12.95 28.56
C PRO A 188 1.34 -12.83 29.17
N GLU A 189 2.39 -13.24 28.45
CA GLU A 189 3.79 -13.16 28.86
C GLU A 189 4.33 -11.71 28.82
N GLY A 190 3.57 -10.75 28.27
CA GLY A 190 3.98 -9.36 28.21
C GLY A 190 5.20 -9.12 27.32
N VAL A 191 5.41 -9.96 26.30
CA VAL A 191 6.55 -9.85 25.39
C VAL A 191 6.56 -8.48 24.73
N LEU A 192 7.70 -7.78 24.77
CA LEU A 192 7.88 -6.44 24.19
C LEU A 192 7.40 -6.36 22.73
N LEU A 193 7.59 -7.44 21.97
CA LEU A 193 7.20 -7.55 20.57
C LEU A 193 5.66 -7.51 20.38
N GLY A 194 4.91 -8.00 21.36
CA GLY A 194 3.45 -7.98 21.37
C GLY A 194 2.84 -6.59 21.68
N VAL A 195 3.65 -5.63 22.14
CA VAL A 195 3.23 -4.24 22.37
C VAL A 195 3.79 -3.27 21.33
N MET A 196 4.64 -3.75 20.40
CA MET A 196 5.07 -2.96 19.25
C MET A 196 3.88 -2.65 18.33
N PRO A 197 3.97 -1.60 17.49
CA PRO A 197 2.92 -1.30 16.52
C PRO A 197 2.58 -2.51 15.63
N GLN A 198 1.29 -2.83 15.50
CA GLN A 198 0.80 -4.12 15.00
C GLN A 198 0.23 -4.08 13.57
N LEU A 199 0.31 -2.97 12.84
CA LEU A 199 -0.33 -2.86 11.52
C LEU A 199 0.20 -3.91 10.53
N ALA A 200 1.53 -4.04 10.38
CA ALA A 200 2.11 -5.04 9.48
C ALA A 200 1.78 -6.49 9.91
N PRO A 201 1.99 -6.91 11.18
CA PRO A 201 1.53 -8.22 11.67
C PRO A 201 0.06 -8.51 11.38
N ILE A 202 -0.84 -7.55 11.61
CA ILE A 202 -2.29 -7.72 11.39
C ILE A 202 -2.61 -7.83 9.89
N LEU A 203 -1.92 -7.10 9.02
CA LEU A 203 -2.05 -7.32 7.58
C LEU A 203 -1.61 -8.73 7.18
N TYR A 204 -0.50 -9.21 7.73
CA TYR A 204 -0.01 -10.56 7.47
C TYR A 204 -0.92 -11.64 8.10
N THR A 205 -1.63 -11.34 9.20
CA THR A 205 -2.68 -12.24 9.72
C THR A 205 -3.68 -12.59 8.63
N TRP A 206 -4.12 -11.62 7.82
CA TRP A 206 -5.04 -11.89 6.72
C TRP A 206 -4.45 -12.89 5.71
N ALA A 207 -3.16 -12.77 5.36
CA ALA A 207 -2.50 -13.75 4.49
C ALA A 207 -2.49 -15.16 5.12
N PHE A 208 -2.33 -15.25 6.44
CA PHE A 208 -2.37 -16.51 7.19
C PHE A 208 -3.77 -17.14 7.31
N LEU A 209 -4.83 -16.39 6.96
CA LEU A 209 -6.19 -16.93 6.88
C LEU A 209 -6.48 -17.65 5.56
N LEU A 210 -5.53 -17.69 4.62
CA LEU A 210 -5.68 -18.36 3.32
C LEU A 210 -6.15 -19.82 3.51
N PRO A 211 -7.39 -20.14 3.11
CA PRO A 211 -7.95 -21.47 3.34
C PRO A 211 -7.26 -22.51 2.44
N GLY A 212 -6.87 -23.64 3.03
CA GLY A 212 -6.20 -24.72 2.32
C GLY A 212 -4.75 -24.40 1.88
N GLY A 213 -4.26 -23.18 2.12
CA GLY A 213 -2.87 -22.82 1.85
C GLY A 213 -1.93 -23.37 2.91
N GLU A 214 -0.77 -23.83 2.46
CA GLU A 214 0.35 -24.23 3.30
C GLU A 214 1.07 -23.01 3.86
N LEU A 215 2.02 -23.23 4.78
CA LEU A 215 2.84 -22.16 5.35
C LEU A 215 3.57 -21.37 4.25
N PHE A 216 4.08 -22.07 3.22
CA PHE A 216 4.68 -21.45 2.05
C PHE A 216 3.74 -20.40 1.43
N ASP A 217 2.49 -20.77 1.12
CA ASP A 217 1.55 -19.90 0.42
C ASP A 217 1.16 -18.67 1.26
N ARG A 218 1.04 -18.85 2.58
CA ARG A 218 0.70 -17.76 3.52
C ARG A 218 1.83 -16.74 3.64
N VAL A 219 3.07 -17.23 3.76
CA VAL A 219 4.26 -16.38 3.81
C VAL A 219 4.48 -15.69 2.47
N GLU A 220 4.27 -16.40 1.36
CA GLU A 220 4.41 -15.87 0.02
C GLU A 220 3.38 -14.77 -0.27
N LEU A 221 2.12 -14.97 0.14
CA LEU A 221 1.11 -13.93 0.05
C LEU A 221 1.49 -12.71 0.90
N ALA A 222 1.97 -12.89 2.13
CA ALA A 222 2.45 -11.79 2.98
C ALA A 222 3.59 -10.98 2.30
N ALA A 223 4.56 -11.66 1.69
CA ALA A 223 5.61 -11.02 0.90
C ALA A 223 5.05 -10.19 -0.26
N HIS A 224 4.05 -10.70 -0.96
CA HIS A 224 3.41 -9.96 -2.05
C HIS A 224 2.58 -8.75 -1.57
N LEU A 225 2.02 -8.78 -0.36
CA LEU A 225 1.39 -7.60 0.25
C LEU A 225 2.40 -6.50 0.53
N GLU A 226 3.56 -6.85 1.10
CA GLU A 226 4.66 -5.91 1.29
C GLU A 226 5.14 -5.34 -0.05
N PHE A 227 5.26 -6.19 -1.08
CA PHE A 227 5.62 -5.77 -2.43
C PHE A 227 4.61 -4.79 -3.02
N ALA A 228 3.31 -5.02 -2.84
CA ALA A 228 2.29 -4.07 -3.26
C ALA A 228 2.48 -2.70 -2.57
N CYS A 229 2.70 -2.68 -1.25
CA CYS A 229 3.01 -1.45 -0.50
C CYS A 229 4.25 -0.74 -1.08
N PHE A 230 5.30 -1.48 -1.39
CA PHE A 230 6.50 -0.93 -2.02
C PHE A 230 6.22 -0.35 -3.41
N ALA A 231 5.50 -1.06 -4.27
CA ALA A 231 5.16 -0.60 -5.62
C ALA A 231 4.36 0.72 -5.60
N PHE A 232 3.41 0.85 -4.67
CA PHE A 232 2.68 2.10 -4.47
C PHE A 232 3.53 3.21 -3.85
N THR A 233 4.53 2.86 -3.03
CA THR A 233 5.54 3.82 -2.54
C THR A 233 6.35 4.41 -3.71
N LEU A 234 6.83 3.56 -4.63
CA LEU A 234 7.50 4.01 -5.86
C LEU A 234 6.59 4.91 -6.70
N ALA A 235 5.32 4.54 -6.86
CA ALA A 235 4.32 5.36 -7.56
C ALA A 235 4.10 6.73 -6.89
N GLY A 236 4.34 6.83 -5.58
CA GLY A 236 4.30 8.08 -4.81
C GLY A 236 5.47 9.02 -5.10
N VAL A 237 6.64 8.52 -5.49
CA VAL A 237 7.85 9.35 -5.69
C VAL A 237 7.63 10.47 -6.72
N PRO A 238 7.09 10.21 -7.93
CA PRO A 238 6.74 11.27 -8.87
C PRO A 238 5.77 12.31 -8.32
N VAL A 239 4.85 11.90 -7.44
CA VAL A 239 3.87 12.80 -6.81
C VAL A 239 4.57 13.75 -5.86
N LEU A 240 5.45 13.23 -5.01
CA LEU A 240 6.25 14.02 -4.08
C LEU A 240 7.12 15.03 -4.84
N VAL A 241 7.83 14.59 -5.87
CA VAL A 241 8.71 15.49 -6.65
C VAL A 241 7.92 16.60 -7.32
N ARG A 242 6.76 16.32 -7.92
CA ARG A 242 5.89 17.37 -8.49
C ARG A 242 5.35 18.33 -7.43
N TYR A 243 5.15 17.85 -6.21
CA TYR A 243 4.71 18.68 -5.10
C TYR A 243 5.82 19.63 -4.61
N LEU A 244 7.04 19.12 -4.47
CA LEU A 244 8.21 19.90 -4.03
C LEU A 244 8.73 20.84 -5.13
N MET A 245 8.61 20.45 -6.40
CA MET A 245 9.06 21.22 -7.56
C MET A 245 7.93 21.37 -8.59
N PRO A 246 7.03 22.33 -8.40
CA PRO A 246 5.95 22.60 -9.35
C PRO A 246 6.47 22.88 -10.76
N GLY A 247 5.83 22.31 -11.78
CA GLY A 247 6.18 22.51 -13.20
C GLY A 247 7.20 21.50 -13.75
N VAL A 248 7.83 20.67 -12.91
CA VAL A 248 8.77 19.64 -13.36
C VAL A 248 8.05 18.39 -13.86
N ARG A 249 8.50 17.85 -15.00
CA ARG A 249 8.06 16.55 -15.52
C ARG A 249 8.74 15.41 -14.78
N ALA A 250 8.21 15.02 -13.62
CA ALA A 250 8.82 14.02 -12.75
C ALA A 250 8.28 12.58 -12.91
N ARG A 251 7.71 12.23 -14.08
CA ARG A 251 7.05 10.93 -14.31
C ARG A 251 7.93 9.70 -14.06
N PHE A 252 9.25 9.84 -14.19
CA PHE A 252 10.24 8.77 -13.99
C PHE A 252 11.11 8.97 -12.75
N ALA A 253 10.75 9.87 -11.85
CA ALA A 253 11.54 10.13 -10.64
C ALA A 253 11.68 8.89 -9.74
N TRP A 254 10.76 7.92 -9.84
CA TRP A 254 10.86 6.64 -9.14
C TRP A 254 12.08 5.81 -9.56
N LEU A 255 12.61 5.99 -10.79
CA LEU A 255 13.84 5.34 -11.24
C LEU A 255 15.05 5.78 -10.41
N ALA A 256 15.03 7.00 -9.86
CA ALA A 256 16.10 7.53 -9.03
C ALA A 256 16.39 6.62 -7.84
N VAL A 257 15.36 5.97 -7.29
CA VAL A 257 15.46 5.05 -6.14
C VAL A 257 16.43 3.90 -6.45
N PHE A 258 16.49 3.45 -7.70
CA PHE A 258 17.35 2.35 -8.11
C PHE A 258 18.83 2.74 -8.30
N PHE A 259 19.19 4.01 -8.14
CA PHE A 259 20.61 4.42 -8.13
C PHE A 259 21.21 4.45 -6.72
N PHE A 260 20.41 4.20 -5.68
CA PHE A 260 20.88 4.21 -4.30
C PHE A 260 21.11 2.78 -3.79
N PRO A 261 22.37 2.33 -3.70
CA PRO A 261 22.69 0.95 -3.34
C PRO A 261 22.26 0.55 -1.92
N SER A 262 22.09 1.49 -1.00
CA SER A 262 21.56 1.22 0.34
C SER A 262 20.11 0.74 0.29
N VAL A 263 19.32 1.23 -0.68
CA VAL A 263 17.99 0.71 -0.94
C VAL A 263 18.09 -0.75 -1.33
N PHE A 264 19.23 -1.24 -1.85
CA PHE A 264 19.44 -2.61 -2.27
C PHE A 264 20.04 -3.56 -1.21
N THR A 265 20.70 -3.02 -0.18
CA THR A 265 21.42 -3.86 0.80
C THR A 265 20.65 -4.04 2.10
N TYR A 266 19.84 -3.05 2.49
CA TYR A 266 19.02 -3.12 3.72
C TYR A 266 17.53 -2.97 3.44
N ASP A 267 17.13 -2.25 2.39
CA ASP A 267 15.70 -2.00 2.12
C ASP A 267 15.10 -2.89 1.00
N SER A 268 15.84 -3.47 0.06
CA SER A 268 15.26 -4.05 -1.18
C SER A 268 14.85 -5.49 -1.08
N SER A 269 15.40 -6.22 -0.14
CA SER A 269 14.90 -7.55 0.16
C SER A 269 13.52 -7.36 0.77
N LEU A 270 12.50 -7.89 0.08
CA LEU A 270 11.18 -8.09 0.67
C LEU A 270 11.36 -9.03 1.84
N HIS A 271 11.48 -8.43 3.01
CA HIS A 271 11.83 -9.13 4.22
C HIS A 271 10.60 -9.61 4.96
N ILE A 272 9.40 -9.30 4.46
CA ILE A 272 8.12 -9.51 5.10
C ILE A 272 8.07 -8.72 6.41
N ALA A 273 8.63 -7.51 6.35
CA ALA A 273 8.87 -6.64 7.50
C ALA A 273 7.88 -5.47 7.52
N ALA A 274 7.95 -4.65 8.56
CA ALA A 274 7.12 -3.45 8.68
C ALA A 274 7.64 -2.24 7.88
N ASP A 275 8.91 -2.25 7.45
CA ASP A 275 9.58 -1.07 6.88
C ASP A 275 8.92 -0.55 5.61
N ARG A 276 8.62 -1.42 4.64
CA ARG A 276 7.99 -1.01 3.38
C ARG A 276 6.52 -0.66 3.55
N VAL A 277 5.84 -1.30 4.51
CA VAL A 277 4.49 -0.92 4.91
C VAL A 277 4.49 0.48 5.53
N ALA A 278 5.50 0.83 6.35
CA ALA A 278 5.62 2.18 6.92
C ALA A 278 5.98 3.22 5.86
N ALA A 279 6.90 2.89 4.95
CA ALA A 279 7.32 3.76 3.85
C ALA A 279 6.14 4.18 2.96
N LEU A 280 5.14 3.30 2.78
CA LEU A 280 3.90 3.60 2.05
C LEU A 280 3.21 4.87 2.55
N PHE A 281 3.22 5.11 3.86
CA PHE A 281 2.52 6.23 4.48
C PHE A 281 3.32 7.54 4.47
N ALA A 282 4.64 7.49 4.24
CA ALA A 282 5.51 8.66 4.36
C ALA A 282 5.17 9.77 3.34
N ILE A 283 5.07 9.42 2.05
CA ILE A 283 4.73 10.37 0.99
C ILE A 283 3.29 10.89 1.13
N PRO A 284 2.27 10.01 1.30
CA PRO A 284 0.92 10.43 1.62
C PRO A 284 0.84 11.40 2.81
N ALA A 285 1.48 11.07 3.94
CA ALA A 285 1.49 11.91 5.13
C ALA A 285 2.02 13.30 4.85
N TYR A 286 3.15 13.42 4.12
CA TYR A 286 3.71 14.70 3.73
C TYR A 286 2.76 15.51 2.83
N VAL A 287 2.19 14.88 1.80
CA VAL A 287 1.26 15.55 0.87
C VAL A 287 -0.02 15.99 1.59
N THR A 288 -0.58 15.17 2.47
CA THR A 288 -1.75 15.54 3.27
C THR A 288 -1.44 16.61 4.31
N MET A 289 -0.25 16.57 4.92
CA MET A 289 0.22 17.59 5.85
C MET A 289 0.29 18.94 5.14
N ALA A 290 1.01 19.01 4.04
CA ALA A 290 1.22 20.26 3.33
C ALA A 290 -0.09 20.87 2.81
N ARG A 291 -1.14 20.06 2.64
CA ARG A 291 -2.51 20.52 2.38
C ARG A 291 -3.25 20.97 3.62
N ALA A 292 -3.17 20.21 4.71
CA ALA A 292 -3.75 20.58 5.99
C ALA A 292 -3.23 21.95 6.45
N LEU A 293 -1.93 22.23 6.29
CA LEU A 293 -1.30 23.49 6.70
C LEU A 293 -1.85 24.74 5.99
N ARG A 294 -2.53 24.61 4.84
CA ARG A 294 -3.07 25.77 4.12
C ARG A 294 -4.19 26.46 4.91
N GLU A 295 -5.14 25.66 5.38
CA GLU A 295 -6.40 26.17 5.95
C GLU A 295 -6.83 25.46 7.24
N LEU A 296 -6.14 24.37 7.64
CA LEU A 296 -6.50 23.50 8.78
C LEU A 296 -7.97 23.03 8.75
N ARG A 297 -8.50 22.80 7.55
CA ARG A 297 -9.85 22.25 7.37
C ARG A 297 -9.96 20.85 7.99
N PRO A 298 -11.08 20.50 8.66
CA PRO A 298 -11.26 19.18 9.27
C PRO A 298 -11.03 18.01 8.34
N SER A 299 -11.51 18.09 7.10
CA SER A 299 -11.34 17.00 6.14
C SER A 299 -9.87 16.77 5.73
N ALA A 300 -9.08 17.85 5.61
CA ALA A 300 -7.67 17.78 5.31
C ALA A 300 -6.84 17.25 6.50
N CYS A 301 -7.18 17.69 7.72
CA CYS A 301 -6.58 17.16 8.95
C CYS A 301 -6.94 15.69 9.17
N ALA A 302 -8.19 15.28 8.92
CA ALA A 302 -8.62 13.88 9.03
C ALA A 302 -7.83 12.97 8.06
N LEU A 303 -7.62 13.40 6.81
CA LEU A 303 -6.77 12.65 5.88
C LEU A 303 -5.33 12.54 6.36
N LEU A 304 -4.77 13.60 6.93
CA LEU A 304 -3.43 13.57 7.53
C LEU A 304 -3.38 12.57 8.69
N VAL A 305 -4.34 12.62 9.61
CA VAL A 305 -4.42 11.71 10.76
C VAL A 305 -4.44 10.27 10.29
N VAL A 306 -5.24 9.93 9.28
CA VAL A 306 -5.27 8.57 8.71
C VAL A 306 -3.87 8.13 8.26
N GLN A 307 -3.10 9.00 7.58
CA GLN A 307 -1.74 8.63 7.16
C GLN A 307 -0.78 8.52 8.34
N LEU A 308 -0.87 9.42 9.32
CA LEU A 308 -0.01 9.38 10.50
C LEU A 308 -0.31 8.16 11.38
N CYS A 309 -1.58 7.80 11.57
CA CYS A 309 -1.97 6.58 12.25
C CYS A 309 -1.44 5.36 11.51
N GLY A 310 -1.58 5.28 10.18
CA GLY A 310 -0.98 4.21 9.39
C GLY A 310 0.53 4.11 9.60
N LEU A 311 1.23 5.24 9.58
CA LEU A 311 2.68 5.31 9.80
C LEU A 311 3.08 4.83 11.21
N VAL A 312 2.48 5.41 12.26
CA VAL A 312 2.81 5.13 13.67
C VAL A 312 2.40 3.72 14.09
N MET A 313 1.28 3.22 13.58
CA MET A 313 0.80 1.86 13.86
C MET A 313 1.57 0.77 13.12
N THR A 314 2.44 1.14 12.17
CA THR A 314 3.25 0.15 11.42
C THR A 314 4.56 -0.17 12.12
N LYS A 315 5.32 0.84 12.57
CA LYS A 315 6.63 0.64 13.18
C LYS A 315 6.93 1.72 14.21
N TYR A 316 7.53 1.35 15.34
CA TYR A 316 7.79 2.31 16.42
C TYR A 316 8.78 3.42 16.01
N THR A 317 9.78 3.10 15.16
CA THR A 317 10.71 4.10 14.61
C THR A 317 10.01 5.06 13.65
N ALA A 318 8.89 4.66 13.04
CA ALA A 318 8.11 5.52 12.16
C ALA A 318 7.41 6.66 12.92
N LEU A 319 7.30 6.57 14.26
CA LEU A 319 6.87 7.69 15.10
C LEU A 319 7.76 8.92 14.90
N VAL A 320 9.07 8.74 14.72
CA VAL A 320 10.02 9.83 14.47
C VAL A 320 9.62 10.60 13.21
N ALA A 321 9.22 9.90 12.15
CA ALA A 321 8.76 10.52 10.92
C ALA A 321 7.39 11.22 11.08
N ALA A 322 6.56 10.82 12.04
CA ALA A 322 5.28 11.48 12.35
C ALA A 322 5.46 12.78 13.17
N VAL A 323 6.56 12.93 13.93
CA VAL A 323 6.82 14.13 14.76
C VAL A 323 6.77 15.41 13.92
N PHE A 324 7.43 15.43 12.77
CA PHE A 324 7.51 16.63 11.95
C PHE A 324 6.12 17.09 11.44
N PRO A 325 5.28 16.23 10.83
CA PRO A 325 3.91 16.61 10.47
C PRO A 325 3.05 17.09 11.64
N MET A 326 3.14 16.44 12.80
CA MET A 326 2.39 16.84 13.99
C MET A 326 2.82 18.23 14.47
N ALA A 327 4.13 18.46 14.57
CA ALA A 327 4.69 19.75 14.97
C ALA A 327 4.31 20.86 13.98
N ALA A 328 4.33 20.58 12.66
CA ALA A 328 3.94 21.55 11.64
C ALA A 328 2.48 22.01 11.80
N VAL A 329 1.55 21.07 12.07
CA VAL A 329 0.14 21.39 12.32
C VAL A 329 -0.03 22.18 13.62
N ALA A 330 0.68 21.81 14.69
CA ALA A 330 0.66 22.54 15.95
C ALA A 330 1.15 23.99 15.78
N VAL A 331 2.31 24.19 15.13
CA VAL A 331 2.85 25.52 14.83
C VAL A 331 1.87 26.33 13.98
N ARG A 332 1.27 25.73 12.95
CA ARG A 332 0.30 26.43 12.10
C ARG A 332 -0.97 26.82 12.84
N SER A 333 -1.42 25.97 13.77
CA SER A 333 -2.56 26.26 14.65
C SER A 333 -2.26 27.45 15.56
N LEU A 334 -1.05 27.50 16.14
CA LEU A 334 -0.60 28.65 16.92
C LEU A 334 -0.49 29.93 16.08
N GLN A 335 0.02 29.84 14.84
CA GLN A 335 0.08 30.97 13.91
C GLN A 335 -1.30 31.56 13.60
N PHE A 336 -2.31 30.71 13.34
CA PHE A 336 -3.68 31.19 13.12
C PHE A 336 -4.34 31.72 14.39
N GLY A 337 -4.04 31.14 15.56
CA GLY A 337 -4.44 31.68 16.87
C GLY A 337 -3.90 33.09 17.10
N ALA A 338 -2.59 33.27 16.93
CA ALA A 338 -1.92 34.57 17.07
C ALA A 338 -2.43 35.58 16.02
N GLY A 339 -2.59 35.16 14.77
CA GLY A 339 -3.13 36.01 13.70
C GLY A 339 -4.54 36.54 14.02
N ARG A 340 -5.39 35.71 14.62
CA ARG A 340 -6.74 36.12 15.06
C ARG A 340 -6.68 37.16 16.18
N LEU A 341 -5.78 36.99 17.15
CA LEU A 341 -5.56 37.98 18.22
C LEU A 341 -5.06 39.32 17.65
N SER A 342 -4.21 39.26 16.63
CA SER A 342 -3.70 40.44 15.92
C SER A 342 -4.65 40.99 14.83
N ARG A 343 -5.93 40.57 14.80
CA ARG A 343 -6.95 40.97 13.80
C ARG A 343 -6.56 40.75 12.33
N ARG A 344 -5.66 39.79 12.05
CA ARG A 344 -5.38 39.35 10.68
C ARG A 344 -6.49 38.45 10.16
N GLU A 345 -6.73 38.47 8.86
CA GLU A 345 -7.63 37.50 8.24
C GLU A 345 -7.05 36.08 8.39
N VAL A 346 -7.86 35.19 8.96
CA VAL A 346 -7.55 33.77 9.14
C VAL A 346 -8.72 32.93 8.61
N PRO A 347 -8.46 31.71 8.09
CA PRO A 347 -9.51 30.84 7.58
C PRO A 347 -10.60 30.59 8.64
N LYS A 348 -11.88 30.73 8.28
CA LYS A 348 -12.97 30.47 9.24
C LYS A 348 -12.99 28.99 9.63
N GLY A 349 -13.16 28.71 10.92
CA GLY A 349 -13.25 27.33 11.43
C GLY A 349 -11.94 26.54 11.41
N TRP A 350 -10.79 27.19 11.26
CA TRP A 350 -9.47 26.54 11.23
C TRP A 350 -9.18 25.66 12.46
N PHE A 351 -9.75 25.99 13.62
CA PHE A 351 -9.53 25.29 14.88
C PHE A 351 -10.25 23.94 14.96
N TRP A 352 -11.30 23.74 14.15
CA TRP A 352 -12.03 22.47 14.13
C TRP A 352 -11.15 21.33 13.62
N GLY A 353 -10.24 21.58 12.67
CA GLY A 353 -9.41 20.51 12.12
C GLY A 353 -8.45 19.87 13.12
N PRO A 354 -7.60 20.65 13.81
CA PRO A 354 -6.76 20.13 14.88
C PRO A 354 -7.56 19.49 16.02
N LEU A 355 -8.72 20.05 16.38
CA LEU A 355 -9.57 19.46 17.44
C LEU A 355 -10.17 18.11 17.03
N THR A 356 -10.51 17.91 15.76
CA THR A 356 -10.96 16.60 15.24
C THR A 356 -9.84 15.58 15.09
N ALA A 357 -8.57 16.01 15.24
CA ALA A 357 -7.39 15.19 15.07
C ALA A 357 -6.78 14.69 16.40
N VAL A 358 -7.25 15.24 17.53
CA VAL A 358 -6.99 14.77 18.90
C VAL A 358 -8.11 13.83 19.29
#